data_AF-A0AAW1YD77-F1
#
_entry.id   AF-A0AAW1YD77-F1
#
_cell.length_a   1.000
_cell.length_b   1.000
_cell.length_c   1.000
_cell.angle_alpha   90.00
_cell.angle_beta   90.00
_cell.angle_gamma   90.00
#
_symmetry.space_group_name_H-M   'P 1'
#
loop_
_entity.id
_entity.type
_entity.pdbx_description
1 polymer ?
#
loop_
_entity_poly.entity_id
_entity_poly.type
_entity_poly.pdbx_seq_one_letter_code
_entity_poly.pdbx_strand_id
1 'polypeptide(L)' 'MAADWTQLPPELVESISKKLKIYADYLRFRGVCHSWQACVPENPSAPASSAAMADAPPIPAQPITPRVL' A
#
# COMPACT_ATOMS: atom_id res chain seq x y z
N MET A 1 -9.51 -10.50 -17.71
CA MET A 1 -9.01 -11.00 -16.40
C MET A 1 -8.11 -9.92 -15.81
N ALA A 2 -8.48 -9.36 -14.66
CA ALA A 2 -7.57 -8.50 -13.91
C ALA A 2 -6.57 -9.40 -13.17
N ALA A 3 -5.28 -9.06 -13.23
CA ALA A 3 -4.28 -9.75 -12.44
C ALA A 3 -4.49 -9.44 -10.95
N ASP A 4 -4.42 -10.46 -10.10
CA ASP A 4 -4.50 -10.28 -8.65
C ASP A 4 -3.14 -9.81 -8.12
N TRP A 5 -2.97 -8.49 -8.11
CA TRP A 5 -1.76 -7.84 -7.61
C TRP A 5 -1.62 -7.93 -6.09
N THR A 6 -2.65 -8.36 -5.35
CA THR A 6 -2.58 -8.52 -3.88
C THR A 6 -1.63 -9.62 -3.46
N GLN A 7 -1.36 -10.59 -4.33
CA GLN A 7 -0.42 -11.69 -4.08
C GLN A 7 1.03 -11.36 -4.45
N LEU A 8 1.31 -10.14 -4.93
CA LEU A 8 2.68 -9.75 -5.23
C LEU A 8 3.51 -9.66 -3.94
N PRO A 9 4.66 -10.36 -3.85
CA PRO A 9 5.53 -10.30 -2.69
C PRO A 9 5.94 -8.87 -2.31
N PRO A 10 5.95 -8.52 -1.01
CA PRO A 10 6.35 -7.19 -0.52
C PRO A 10 7.72 -6.72 -1.03
N GLU A 11 8.70 -7.64 -1.14
CA GLU A 11 10.04 -7.31 -1.63
C GLU A 11 10.02 -6.77 -3.07
N LEU A 12 9.10 -7.30 -3.90
CA LEU A 12 8.98 -6.92 -5.30
C LEU A 12 8.26 -5.59 -5.39
N VAL A 13 7.22 -5.38 -4.56
CA VAL A 13 6.52 -4.09 -4.46
C VAL A 13 7.51 -2.99 -4.10
N GLU A 14 8.36 -3.20 -3.10
CA GLU A 14 9.39 -2.24 -2.69
C GLU A 14 10.47 -2.05 -3.77
N SER A 15 10.89 -3.13 -4.44
CA SER A 15 11.88 -3.06 -5.52
C SER A 15 11.37 -2.29 -6.75
N ILE A 16 10.07 -2.40 -7.06
CA ILE A 16 9.44 -1.64 -8.14
C ILE A 16 9.31 -0.18 -7.74
N SER A 17 8.85 0.12 -6.52
CA SER A 17 8.68 1.50 -6.05
C SER A 17 9.99 2.31 -6.10
N LYS A 18 11.12 1.68 -5.78
CA LYS A 18 12.48 2.28 -5.90
C LYS A 18 12.91 2.58 -7.33
N LYS A 19 12.31 1.94 -8.34
CA LYS A 19 12.62 2.14 -9.76
C LYS A 19 11.73 3.20 -10.42
N LEU A 20 10.67 3.65 -9.75
CA LEU A 20 9.77 4.70 -10.24
C LEU A 20 10.45 6.07 -10.10
N LYS A 21 10.87 6.64 -11.23
CA LYS A 21 11.53 7.95 -11.29
C LYS A 21 10.54 9.13 -11.24
N ILE A 22 9.29 8.86 -11.62
CA ILE A 22 8.23 9.87 -11.69
C ILE A 22 7.38 9.75 -10.43
N TYR A 23 7.29 10.82 -9.65
CA TYR A 23 6.54 10.85 -8.41
C TYR A 23 5.04 10.55 -8.60
N ALA A 24 4.45 11.00 -9.72
CA ALA A 24 3.07 10.68 -10.05
C ALA A 24 2.85 9.16 -10.21
N ASP A 25 3.82 8.44 -10.78
CA ASP A 25 3.73 6.99 -10.94
C ASP A 25 3.93 6.27 -9.61
N TYR A 26 4.80 6.81 -8.74
CA TYR A 26 4.96 6.34 -7.36
C TYR A 26 3.64 6.42 -6.58
N LEU A 27 2.92 7.55 -6.68
CA LEU A 27 1.62 7.72 -6.01
C LEU A 27 0.56 6.76 -6.55
N ARG A 28 0.48 6.60 -7.88
CA ARG A 28 -0.44 5.64 -8.51
C ARG A 28 -0.12 4.20 -8.09
N PHE A 29 1.16 3.86 -8.04
CA PHE A 29 1.63 2.54 -7.61
C PHE A 29 1.25 2.25 -6.16
N ARG A 30 1.43 3.24 -5.26
CA ARG A 30 1.02 3.14 -3.85
C ARG A 30 -0.50 2.94 -3.70
N GLY A 31 -1.30 3.41 -4.66
CA GLY A 31 -2.77 3.34 -4.64
C GLY A 31 -3.39 2.06 -5.22
N VAL A 32 -2.62 1.05 -5.60
CA VAL A 32 -3.16 -0.19 -6.21
C VAL A 32 -4.02 -0.98 -5.21
N CYS A 33 -3.51 -1.19 -4.00
CA CYS A 33 -4.25 -1.80 -2.89
C CYS A 33 -3.59 -1.44 -1.55
N HIS A 34 -4.29 -1.68 -0.44
CA HIS A 34 -3.75 -1.40 0.90
C HIS A 34 -2.45 -2.15 1.21
N SER A 35 -2.30 -3.39 0.72
CA SER A 35 -1.06 -4.15 0.89
C SER A 35 0.14 -3.45 0.23
N TRP A 36 -0.05 -2.89 -0.96
CA TRP A 36 1.00 -2.15 -1.67
C TRP A 36 1.29 -0.82 -0.99
N GLN A 37 0.26 -0.11 -0.54
CA GLN A 37 0.39 1.12 0.22
C GLN A 37 1.22 0.93 1.50
N ALA A 38 1.02 -0.19 2.18
CA ALA A 38 1.73 -0.52 3.40
C ALA A 38 3.21 -0.86 3.13
N CYS A 39 3.51 -1.55 2.03
CA CYS A 39 4.88 -1.92 1.65
C CYS A 39 5.73 -0.74 1.15
N VAL A 40 5.08 0.36 0.74
CA VAL A 40 5.74 1.52 0.12
C VAL A 40 5.70 2.72 1.06
N PRO A 41 6.85 3.30 1.44
CA PRO A 41 6.90 4.43 2.36
C PRO A 41 6.15 5.64 1.81
N GLU A 42 5.69 6.54 2.68
CA GLU A 42 5.00 7.75 2.20
C GLU A 42 5.95 8.72 1.49
N ASN A 43 7.22 8.73 1.92
CA ASN A 43 8.28 9.51 1.31
C ASN A 43 9.30 8.58 0.62
N PRO A 44 9.50 8.69 -0.71
CA PRO A 44 10.48 7.88 -1.43
C PRO A 44 11.94 8.15 -1.02
N SER A 45 12.22 9.25 -0.31
CA SER A 45 13.55 9.57 0.21
C SER A 45 13.79 9.09 1.65
N ALA A 46 12.77 8.55 2.33
CA ALA A 46 12.94 8.00 3.67
C ALA A 46 13.54 6.59 3.57
N PRO A 47 14.57 6.25 4.37
CA PRO A 47 15.04 4.87 4.42
C PRO A 47 13.87 3.99 4.87
N ALA A 48 13.56 2.96 4.08
CA ALA A 48 12.51 1.99 4.37
C ALA A 48 12.82 1.33 5.72
N SER A 49 12.19 1.84 6.79
CA SER A 49 12.32 1.28 8.12
C SER A 49 11.52 -0.02 8.13
N SER A 50 12.20 -1.16 7.97
CA SER A 50 11.61 -2.50 7.88
C SER A 50 11.01 -3.02 9.19
N ALA A 51 10.52 -2.14 10.09
CA ALA A 51 10.20 -2.50 11.47
C ALA A 51 8.74 -2.28 11.90
N ALA A 52 7.82 -1.88 11.03
CA ALA A 52 6.47 -1.46 11.48
C ALA A 52 5.28 -2.29 10.96
N MET A 53 5.46 -3.59 10.67
CA MET A 53 4.34 -4.50 10.36
C MET A 53 4.22 -5.72 11.28
N ALA A 54 4.63 -5.58 12.54
CA ALA A 54 4.05 -6.37 13.61
C ALA A 54 3.15 -5.42 14.42
N ASP A 55 1.88 -5.77 14.57
CA ASP A 55 0.84 -5.04 15.33
C ASP A 55 0.02 -3.97 14.57
N ALA A 56 -0.63 -4.36 13.48
CA ALA A 56 -1.87 -3.69 13.07
C ALA A 56 -3.05 -4.60 13.45
N PRO A 57 -3.84 -4.27 14.49
CA PRO A 57 -5.04 -5.05 14.81
C PRO A 57 -6.02 -5.01 13.63
N PRO A 58 -6.83 -6.06 13.43
CA PRO A 58 -7.81 -6.10 12.36
C PRO A 58 -8.71 -4.87 12.47
N ILE A 59 -8.78 -4.08 11.39
CA ILE A 59 -9.66 -2.93 11.29
C ILE A 59 -11.08 -3.41 11.62
N PRO A 60 -11.74 -2.90 12.69
CA PRO A 60 -13.10 -3.31 12.97
C PRO A 60 -13.99 -2.83 11.82
N ALA A 61 -14.67 -3.77 11.18
CA ALA A 61 -15.66 -3.49 10.16
C ALA A 61 -16.74 -2.58 10.75
N GLN A 62 -16.71 -1.30 10.41
CA GLN A 62 -17.72 -0.35 10.85
C GLN A 62 -19.04 -0.64 10.12
N PRO A 63 -20.18 -0.69 10.81
CA PRO A 63 -21.47 -0.89 10.16
C PRO A 63 -21.78 0.31 9.27
N ILE A 64 -22.11 0.02 8.01
CA ILE A 64 -22.56 1.01 7.02
C ILE A 64 -23.85 1.61 7.57
N THR A 65 -23.76 2.78 8.19
CA THR A 65 -24.94 3.50 8.67
C THR A 65 -25.68 4.01 7.45
N PRO A 66 -26.93 3.59 7.21
CA PRO A 66 -27.72 4.16 6.12
C PRO A 66 -28.00 5.62 6.50
N ARG A 67 -27.49 6.53 5.69
CA ARG A 67 -27.75 7.96 5.81
C ARG A 67 -29.23 8.18 5.51
N VAL A 68 -30.04 8.35 6.55
CA VAL A 68 -31.45 8.73 6.43
C VAL A 68 -31.52 10.12 5.77
N LEU A 69 -32.35 10.21 4.73
CA LEU A 69 -32.67 11.41 3.95
C LEU A 69 -33.36 12.49 4.79
#